data_AF-A0A0Q8CAU7-F1
#
_entry.id   AF-A0A0Q8CAU7-F1
#
_cell.length_a   1.000
_cell.length_b   1.000
_cell.length_c   1.000
_cell.angle_alpha   90.00
_cell.angle_beta   90.00
_cell.angle_gamma   90.00
#
_symmetry.space_group_name_H-M   'P 1'
#
loop_
_entity.id
_entity.type
_entity.pdbx_description
1 polymer ?
#
loop_
_entity_poly.entity_id
_entity_poly.type
_entity_poly.pdbx_seq_one_letter_code
_entity_poly.pdbx_strand_id
1 'polypeptide(L)'
;MRILIAAVAVAMLAGCASSAISVRDAKPVLLDELYAFQSKPSGESGRITVVRDSGAMGSGCDIVVYVDGRRAAKIGTGQRATFYLPPGSPNLGTGLAGSGLCAGAAIRTIAATVQPGKESLYRISGDMAGFYIGPYVDYN
;
A
#
# COMPACT_ATOMS: atom_id res chain seq x y z
N MET A 1 -12.97 -17.80 35.54
CA MET A 1 -11.84 -18.19 34.67
C MET A 1 -12.29 -18.77 33.32
N ARG A 2 -13.22 -19.73 33.25
CA ARG A 2 -13.73 -20.30 31.97
C ARG A 2 -14.31 -19.27 30.99
N ILE A 3 -15.04 -18.27 31.49
CA ILE A 3 -15.66 -17.22 30.66
C ILE A 3 -14.60 -16.28 30.06
N LEU A 4 -13.51 -15.99 30.79
CA LEU A 4 -12.40 -15.17 30.28
C LEU A 4 -11.63 -15.91 29.18
N ILE A 5 -11.42 -17.22 29.33
CA ILE A 5 -10.78 -18.06 28.30
C ILE A 5 -11.66 -18.12 27.04
N ALA A 6 -12.97 -18.28 27.20
CA ALA A 6 -13.91 -18.26 26.07
C ALA A 6 -13.95 -16.89 25.37
N ALA A 7 -13.93 -15.78 26.12
CA ALA A 7 -13.91 -14.44 25.55
C ALA A 7 -12.62 -14.15 24.76
N VAL A 8 -11.46 -14.59 25.28
CA VAL A 8 -10.17 -14.47 24.56
C VAL A 8 -10.18 -15.33 23.29
N ALA A 9 -10.70 -16.56 23.35
CA ALA A 9 -10.81 -17.43 22.18
C ALA A 9 -11.70 -16.84 21.09
N VAL A 10 -12.82 -16.19 21.46
CA VAL A 10 -13.71 -15.52 20.51
C VAL A 10 -13.05 -14.26 19.91
N ALA A 11 -12.30 -13.50 20.72
CA ALA A 11 -11.59 -12.32 20.24
C ALA A 11 -10.48 -12.65 19.22
N MET A 12 -9.87 -13.84 19.32
CA MET A 12 -8.84 -14.29 18.36
C MET A 12 -9.39 -14.67 16.97
N LEU A 13 -10.71 -14.75 16.79
CA LEU A 13 -11.35 -15.02 15.49
C LEU A 13 -11.57 -13.75 14.66
N ALA A 14 -11.37 -12.56 15.22
CA ALA A 14 -11.55 -11.29 14.53
C ALA A 14 -10.21 -10.78 13.97
N GLY A 15 -9.94 -10.97 12.68
CA GLY A 15 -8.74 -10.36 12.07
C GLY A 15 -8.19 -10.96 10.76
N CYS A 16 -8.97 -11.72 9.99
CA CYS A 16 -8.44 -12.45 8.84
C CYS A 16 -7.99 -11.56 7.65
N ALA A 17 -8.40 -10.29 7.58
CA ALA A 17 -8.12 -9.40 6.46
C ALA A 17 -8.05 -7.92 6.86
N SER A 18 -7.42 -7.10 6.01
CA SER A 18 -7.43 -5.64 6.08
C SER A 18 -8.81 -5.07 5.73
N SER A 19 -9.08 -3.85 6.17
CA SER A 19 -10.33 -3.13 5.91
C SER A 19 -10.12 -2.07 4.84
N ALA A 20 -10.91 -2.16 3.77
CA ALA A 20 -10.84 -1.23 2.65
C ALA A 20 -11.07 0.22 3.13
N ILE A 21 -10.20 1.12 2.67
CA ILE A 21 -10.32 2.56 2.90
C ILE A 21 -10.42 3.30 1.57
N SER A 22 -11.19 4.38 1.54
CA SER A 22 -11.27 5.23 0.36
C SER A 22 -9.99 6.04 0.17
N VAL A 23 -9.67 6.42 -1.07
CA VAL A 23 -8.53 7.31 -1.35
C VAL A 23 -8.68 8.67 -0.64
N ARG A 24 -9.91 9.12 -0.38
CA ARG A 24 -10.18 10.42 0.26
C ARG A 24 -9.90 10.37 1.76
N ASP A 25 -10.26 9.27 2.41
CA ASP A 25 -10.10 9.09 3.85
C ASP A 25 -8.69 8.63 4.24
N ALA A 26 -7.94 8.07 3.28
CA ALA A 26 -6.56 7.70 3.49
C ALA A 26 -5.65 8.93 3.74
N LYS A 27 -4.90 8.87 4.84
CA LYS A 27 -3.98 9.94 5.24
C LYS A 27 -2.79 10.00 4.27
N PRO A 28 -2.30 11.19 3.89
CA PRO A 28 -1.07 11.27 3.11
C PRO A 28 0.11 10.69 3.91
N VAL A 29 1.03 10.01 3.20
CA VAL A 29 2.33 9.63 3.73
C VAL A 29 3.14 10.88 4.11
N LEU A 30 3.94 10.79 5.18
CA LEU A 30 4.78 11.90 5.64
C LEU A 30 5.90 12.21 4.64
N LEU A 31 6.38 13.46 4.61
CA LEU A 31 7.35 13.90 3.61
C LEU A 31 8.70 13.16 3.70
N ASP A 32 9.13 12.77 4.91
CA ASP A 32 10.35 12.00 5.17
C ASP A 32 10.22 10.51 4.79
N GLU A 33 9.01 10.05 4.49
CA GLU A 33 8.70 8.71 4.01
C GLU A 33 8.43 8.67 2.49
N LEU A 34 8.47 9.82 1.81
CA LEU A 34 8.40 9.95 0.36
C LEU A 34 9.82 10.12 -0.20
N TYR A 35 10.27 9.13 -0.96
CA TYR A 35 11.68 9.03 -1.37
C TYR A 35 11.92 9.46 -2.82
N ALA A 36 10.92 9.31 -3.70
CA ALA A 36 11.07 9.62 -5.11
C ALA A 36 9.73 9.88 -5.81
N PHE A 37 9.82 10.66 -6.90
CA PHE A 37 8.72 10.97 -7.83
C PHE A 37 7.67 11.96 -7.31
N GLN A 38 8.06 12.89 -6.43
CA GLN A 38 7.16 13.95 -5.90
C GLN A 38 7.11 15.19 -6.80
N SER A 39 8.11 15.36 -7.67
CA SER A 39 8.17 16.45 -8.64
C SER A 39 7.66 15.99 -10.00
N LYS A 40 6.88 16.84 -10.66
CA LYS A 40 6.42 16.60 -12.03
C LYS A 40 7.62 16.55 -12.99
N PRO A 41 7.79 15.49 -13.80
CA PRO A 41 8.87 15.44 -14.79
C PRO A 41 8.64 16.46 -15.91
N SER A 42 9.69 16.78 -16.66
CA SER A 42 9.58 17.61 -17.87
C SER A 42 8.73 16.92 -18.93
N GLY A 43 7.78 17.64 -19.52
CA GLY A 43 6.86 17.13 -20.54
C GLY A 43 5.55 16.59 -19.97
N GLU A 44 4.91 15.70 -20.73
CA GLU A 44 3.68 15.05 -20.29
C GLU A 44 3.91 14.14 -19.08
N SER A 45 2.92 14.06 -18.21
CA SER A 45 2.96 13.19 -17.03
C SER A 45 1.57 12.85 -16.54
N GLY A 46 1.48 11.70 -15.88
CA GLY A 46 0.32 11.31 -15.08
C GLY A 46 0.70 11.15 -13.62
N ARG A 47 -0.28 10.75 -12.82
CA ARG A 47 -0.12 10.46 -11.39
C ARG A 47 -0.46 9.01 -11.12
N ILE A 48 0.33 8.36 -10.26
CA ILE A 48 -0.04 7.10 -9.63
C ILE A 48 -0.28 7.38 -8.16
N THR A 49 -1.44 7.02 -7.65
CA THR A 49 -1.70 7.03 -6.21
C THR A 49 -1.90 5.61 -5.70
N VAL A 50 -1.13 5.26 -4.69
CA VAL A 50 -1.18 3.95 -4.02
C VAL A 50 -1.77 4.16 -2.64
N VAL A 51 -2.81 3.41 -2.31
CA VAL A 51 -3.50 3.45 -1.01
C VAL A 51 -3.32 2.12 -0.32
N ARG A 52 -2.93 2.12 0.96
CA ARG A 52 -2.91 0.92 1.78
C ARG A 52 -4.16 0.86 2.64
N ASP A 53 -4.82 -0.30 2.60
CA ASP A 53 -5.96 -0.57 3.46
C ASP A 53 -5.61 -0.43 4.95
N SER A 54 -6.65 -0.25 5.75
CA SER A 54 -6.54 -0.08 7.20
C SER A 54 -6.67 -1.41 7.94
N GLY A 55 -6.54 -1.39 9.27
CA GLY A 55 -6.76 -2.55 10.14
C GLY A 55 -5.49 -3.09 10.78
N ALA A 56 -5.67 -4.03 11.71
CA ALA A 56 -4.60 -4.64 12.50
C ALA A 56 -3.84 -5.76 11.76
N MET A 57 -4.48 -6.38 10.76
CA MET A 57 -3.85 -7.43 9.95
C MET A 57 -2.69 -6.82 9.15
N GLY A 58 -1.48 -7.32 9.39
CA GLY A 58 -0.26 -6.85 8.74
C GLY A 58 0.22 -5.46 9.18
N SER A 59 -0.37 -4.85 10.22
CA SER A 59 0.01 -3.50 10.68
C SER A 59 1.36 -3.43 11.40
N GLY A 60 1.94 -4.58 11.76
CA GLY A 60 3.25 -4.65 12.43
C GLY A 60 4.43 -4.26 11.53
N CYS A 61 4.23 -4.23 10.21
CA CYS A 61 5.23 -3.80 9.24
C CYS A 61 4.63 -2.74 8.31
N ASP A 62 5.37 -1.64 8.10
CA ASP A 62 5.08 -0.73 7.00
C ASP A 62 5.37 -1.41 5.65
N ILE A 63 4.84 -0.88 4.56
CA ILE A 63 5.11 -1.37 3.20
C ILE A 63 5.97 -0.35 2.48
N VAL A 64 6.95 -0.80 1.70
CA VAL A 64 7.69 0.06 0.76
C VAL A 64 7.07 -0.10 -0.61
N VAL A 65 6.72 1.02 -1.24
CA VAL A 65 6.33 1.09 -2.65
C VAL A 65 7.58 1.33 -3.50
N TYR A 66 7.70 0.56 -4.57
CA TYR A 66 8.76 0.66 -5.56
C TYR A 66 8.17 1.06 -6.90
N VAL A 67 8.83 1.95 -7.63
CA VAL A 67 8.52 2.26 -9.03
C VAL A 67 9.77 1.95 -9.84
N ASP A 68 9.66 1.04 -10.81
CA ASP A 68 10.77 0.52 -11.62
C ASP A 68 11.97 0.06 -10.76
N GLY A 69 11.66 -0.66 -9.67
CA GLY A 69 12.66 -1.16 -8.72
C GLY A 69 13.25 -0.12 -7.77
N ARG A 70 12.93 1.16 -7.92
CA ARG A 70 13.41 2.24 -7.06
C ARG A 70 12.42 2.50 -5.92
N ARG A 71 12.90 2.55 -4.68
CA ARG A 71 12.08 2.90 -3.50
C ARG A 71 11.45 4.28 -3.71
N ALA A 72 10.14 4.35 -3.66
CA ALA A 72 9.35 5.55 -3.94
C ALA A 72 8.69 6.11 -2.67
N ALA A 73 8.16 5.25 -1.81
CA ALA A 73 7.62 5.66 -0.51
C ALA A 73 7.60 4.50 0.49
N LYS A 74 7.56 4.81 1.78
CA LYS A 74 7.09 3.91 2.84
C LYS A 74 5.64 4.27 3.19
N ILE A 75 4.76 3.28 3.24
CA ILE A 75 3.32 3.44 3.41
C ILE A 75 2.81 2.58 4.58
N GLY A 76 2.33 3.26 5.61
CA GLY A 76 1.67 2.67 6.76
C GLY A 76 0.20 2.34 6.49
N THR A 77 -0.41 1.63 7.44
CA THR A 77 -1.84 1.25 7.39
C THR A 77 -2.74 2.49 7.26
N GLY A 78 -3.71 2.46 6.35
CA GLY A 78 -4.64 3.57 6.10
C GLY A 78 -4.02 4.84 5.49
N GLN A 79 -2.82 4.74 4.90
CA GLN A 79 -2.15 5.86 4.23
C GLN A 79 -2.22 5.77 2.71
N ARG A 80 -1.89 6.89 2.05
CA ARG A 80 -1.73 7.00 0.60
C ARG A 80 -0.48 7.78 0.19
N ALA A 81 0.15 7.35 -0.90
CA ALA A 81 1.27 8.05 -1.53
C ALA A 81 0.96 8.31 -3.01
N THR A 82 1.37 9.48 -3.52
CA THR A 82 1.19 9.86 -4.92
C THR A 82 2.53 10.15 -5.58
N PHE A 83 2.67 9.67 -6.82
CA PHE A 83 3.89 9.75 -7.62
C PHE A 83 3.57 10.37 -9.00
N TYR A 84 4.41 11.30 -9.45
CA TYR A 84 4.37 11.86 -10.80
C TYR A 84 5.33 11.09 -11.70
N LEU A 85 4.80 10.58 -12.81
CA LEU A 85 5.56 9.73 -13.73
C LEU A 85 5.29 10.12 -15.19
N PRO A 86 6.25 9.91 -16.10
CA PRO A 86 6.00 9.98 -17.53
C PRO A 86 4.92 8.98 -17.96
N PRO A 87 4.17 9.25 -19.04
CA PRO A 87 3.22 8.29 -19.62
C PRO A 87 3.92 6.96 -19.97
N GLY A 88 3.24 5.84 -19.74
CA GLY A 88 3.80 4.52 -20.00
C GLY A 88 3.27 3.43 -19.08
N SER A 89 4.02 2.34 -18.96
CA SER A 89 3.67 1.17 -18.14
C SER A 89 4.76 0.81 -17.14
N PRO A 90 5.02 1.65 -16.11
CA PRO A 90 6.05 1.37 -15.13
C PRO A 90 5.70 0.14 -14.27
N ASN A 91 6.74 -0.52 -13.75
CA ASN A 91 6.58 -1.62 -12.81
C ASN A 91 6.34 -1.07 -11.39
N LEU A 92 5.18 -1.36 -10.81
CA LEU A 92 4.83 -0.98 -9.45
C LEU A 92 5.03 -2.16 -8.50
N GLY A 93 5.94 -2.02 -7.55
CA GLY A 93 6.31 -3.05 -6.58
C GLY A 93 5.90 -2.69 -5.16
N THR A 94 5.65 -3.70 -4.33
CA THR A 94 5.44 -3.55 -2.88
C THR A 94 6.20 -4.63 -2.12
N GLY A 95 6.81 -4.24 -1.00
CA GLY A 95 7.53 -5.14 -0.09
C GLY A 95 7.39 -4.67 1.36
N LEU A 96 7.72 -5.51 2.33
CA LEU A 96 7.72 -5.06 3.73
C LEU A 96 8.89 -4.11 3.99
N ALA A 97 8.62 -3.04 4.71
CA ALA A 97 9.63 -2.13 5.23
C ALA A 97 10.22 -2.72 6.51
N GLY A 98 11.45 -3.21 6.46
CA GLY A 98 12.18 -3.50 7.69
C GLY A 98 13.19 -4.63 7.61
N SER A 99 13.63 -4.98 8.81
CA SER A 99 14.57 -6.05 9.13
C SER A 99 13.90 -6.98 10.16
N GLY A 100 14.58 -8.06 10.57
CA GLY A 100 14.05 -8.99 11.56
C GLY A 100 12.78 -9.71 11.07
N LEU A 101 11.68 -9.64 11.84
CA LEU A 101 10.42 -10.33 11.53
C LEU A 101 9.72 -9.82 10.26
N CYS A 102 10.03 -8.60 9.82
CA CYS A 102 9.53 -8.03 8.57
C CYS A 102 10.46 -8.32 7.38
N ALA A 103 11.58 -9.02 7.58
CA ALA A 103 12.52 -9.36 6.51
C ALA A 103 12.05 -10.57 5.69
N GLY A 104 12.49 -10.64 4.44
CA GLY A 104 12.33 -11.85 3.61
C GLY A 104 10.99 -12.00 2.89
N ALA A 105 10.03 -11.09 3.08
CA ALA A 105 8.83 -11.05 2.26
C ALA A 105 9.19 -10.72 0.80
N ALA A 106 8.73 -11.56 -0.13
CA ALA A 106 8.93 -11.35 -1.55
C ALA A 106 8.25 -10.04 -2.02
N ILE A 107 8.94 -9.29 -2.87
CA ILE A 107 8.35 -8.11 -3.50
C ILE A 107 7.27 -8.56 -4.48
N ARG A 108 6.07 -8.00 -4.35
CA ARG A 108 4.95 -8.21 -5.28
C ARG A 108 4.91 -7.06 -6.27
N THR A 109 4.83 -7.39 -7.55
CA THR A 109 4.90 -6.41 -8.64
C THR A 109 3.72 -6.54 -9.60
N ILE A 110 3.26 -5.42 -10.12
CA ILE A 110 2.28 -5.34 -11.21
C ILE A 110 2.73 -4.29 -12.24
N ALA A 111 2.30 -4.47 -13.49
CA ALA A 111 2.38 -3.40 -14.46
C ALA A 111 1.35 -2.31 -14.09
N ALA A 112 1.81 -1.08 -13.91
CA ALA A 112 0.93 0.06 -13.75
C ALA A 112 0.72 0.77 -15.10
N THR A 113 -0.26 1.65 -15.17
CA THR A 113 -0.53 2.45 -16.38
C THR A 113 -0.55 3.92 -16.03
N VAL A 114 0.25 4.71 -16.74
CA VAL A 114 0.31 6.16 -16.59
C VAL A 114 -0.19 6.81 -17.87
N GLN A 115 -1.27 7.57 -17.77
CA GLN A 115 -1.82 8.35 -18.87
C GLN A 115 -1.56 9.85 -18.63
N PRO A 116 -1.26 10.64 -19.69
CA PRO A 116 -1.06 12.08 -19.55
C PRO A 116 -2.25 12.75 -18.87
N GLY A 117 -1.98 13.57 -17.85
CA GLY A 117 -2.98 14.37 -17.14
C GLY A 117 -3.98 13.58 -16.28
N LYS A 118 -3.85 12.25 -16.18
CA LYS A 118 -4.75 11.40 -15.38
C LYS A 118 -4.09 10.87 -14.12
N GLU A 119 -4.92 10.50 -13.15
CA GLU A 119 -4.52 9.80 -11.94
C GLU A 119 -4.99 8.34 -12.01
N SER A 120 -4.04 7.41 -11.90
CA SER A 120 -4.29 5.98 -11.78
C SER A 120 -4.19 5.57 -10.33
N LEU A 121 -5.16 4.80 -9.85
CA LEU A 121 -5.29 4.40 -8.46
C LEU A 121 -4.97 2.91 -8.28
N TYR A 122 -4.16 2.61 -7.26
CA TYR A 122 -3.81 1.25 -6.87
C TYR A 122 -4.03 1.06 -5.37
N ARG A 123 -4.36 -0.17 -4.98
CA ARG A 123 -4.61 -0.55 -3.60
C ARG A 123 -3.63 -1.62 -3.15
N ILE A 124 -3.17 -1.49 -1.92
CA ILE A 124 -2.46 -2.51 -1.16
C ILE A 124 -3.41 -3.03 -0.08
N SER A 125 -3.70 -4.31 -0.14
CA SER A 125 -4.56 -5.01 0.81
C SER A 125 -3.80 -6.20 1.39
N GLY A 126 -4.28 -6.76 2.49
CA GLY A 126 -3.66 -7.92 3.09
C GLY A 126 -4.66 -8.86 3.76
N ASP A 127 -4.27 -10.13 3.81
CA ASP A 127 -4.95 -11.21 4.51
C ASP A 127 -3.92 -12.19 5.09
N MET A 128 -4.37 -13.30 5.66
CA MET A 128 -3.48 -14.31 6.26
C MET A 128 -2.41 -14.88 5.30
N ALA A 129 -2.60 -14.78 3.97
CA ALA A 129 -1.61 -15.21 2.98
C ALA A 129 -0.54 -14.13 2.68
N GLY A 130 -0.77 -12.90 3.14
CA GLY A 130 0.17 -11.78 3.02
C GLY A 130 -0.48 -10.54 2.44
N PHE A 131 0.32 -9.66 1.85
CA PHE A 131 -0.16 -8.45 1.17
C PHE A 131 -0.12 -8.63 -0.35
N TYR A 132 -1.00 -7.92 -1.03
CA TYR A 132 -1.07 -7.86 -2.48
C TYR A 132 -1.30 -6.43 -2.95
N ILE A 133 -0.85 -6.12 -4.16
CA ILE A 133 -1.09 -4.85 -4.84
C ILE A 133 -1.89 -5.09 -6.12
N GLY A 134 -2.89 -4.24 -6.35
CA GLY A 134 -3.74 -4.32 -7.53
C GLY A 134 -4.37 -2.97 -7.89
N PRO A 135 -5.10 -2.88 -9.01
CA PRO A 135 -5.92 -1.72 -9.33
C PRO A 135 -6.89 -1.40 -8.19
N TYR A 136 -7.14 -0.12 -7.96
CA TYR A 136 -8.13 0.31 -6.97
C TYR A 136 -9.56 -0.04 -7.43
N VAL A 137 -10.35 -0.59 -6.52
CA VAL A 137 -11.78 -0.85 -6.70
C VAL A 137 -12.54 -0.05 -5.65
N ASP A 138 -13.52 0.75 -6.06
CA ASP A 138 -14.39 1.38 -5.09
C ASP A 138 -15.44 0.37 -4.60
N TYR A 139 -15.55 0.21 -3.29
CA TYR A 139 -16.53 -0.70 -2.67
C TYR A 139 -17.80 0.02 -2.20
N ASN A 140 -17.83 1.35 -2.37
CA ASN A 140 -18.94 2.22 -1.96
C ASN A 140 -19.79 2.65 -3.15
#